data_AF-A0A449BL45-F1
#
_entry.id   AF-A0A449BL45-F1
#
_cell.length_a   1.000
_cell.length_b   1.000
_cell.length_c   1.000
_cell.angle_alpha   90.00
_cell.angle_beta   90.00
_cell.angle_gamma   90.00
#
_symmetry.space_group_name_H-M   'P 1'
#
loop_
_entity.id
_entity.type
_entity.pdbx_description
1 polymer ?
#
loop_
_entity_poly.entity_id
_entity_poly.type
_entity_poly.pdbx_seq_one_letter_code
_entity_poly.pdbx_strand_id
1 'polypeptide(L)'
;MAKWFGRILYIFFALLIVVLIEFFFGGIVEIQKSLYASDYLMGAVNEDDSYNIFDGMAYYNAPYNYYYSTDKIKTLDGAESYDTTGEDIDPKYQIKLGVYPFVSAEKAPGYDIYRDGFYIVLEHSHEDVMYYSFEITAHHTGDPEKENVTLNDVTKHTIWKNVNGFLANNQVPYTLRITNYNLYRENQDGFGGIYEYDIEYINVYAHITGEEEKVFIYRITSGEDVYGGEPLVSHETLNLTAETYNLSKTFANPEVPTAEEKQALNLVDKFQPVDLKEYRSVYFVVYGIYFVILLLIPYFMFFHRTVKKLIRNGRPEKATNGLPENYTPREQIFSDIDEEELKKKDKK
;
A
#
# COMPACT_ATOMS: atom_id res chain seq x y z
N MET A 1 18.88 -38.04 7.46
CA MET A 1 18.13 -36.91 8.06
C MET A 1 18.23 -35.61 7.26
N ALA A 2 19.42 -35.16 6.84
CA ALA A 2 19.59 -33.89 6.11
C ALA A 2 18.71 -33.71 4.84
N LYS A 3 18.52 -34.77 4.02
CA LYS A 3 17.66 -34.71 2.81
C LYS A 3 16.17 -34.46 3.12
N TRP A 4 15.68 -34.96 4.25
CA TRP A 4 14.29 -34.73 4.69
C TRP A 4 14.13 -33.35 5.31
N PHE A 5 15.14 -32.89 6.05
CA PHE A 5 15.17 -31.54 6.59
C PHE A 5 15.14 -30.47 5.48
N GLY A 6 15.95 -30.61 4.44
CA GLY A 6 15.94 -29.68 3.28
C GLY A 6 14.61 -29.68 2.51
N ARG A 7 13.92 -30.82 2.45
CA ARG A 7 12.58 -30.94 1.84
C ARG A 7 11.49 -30.25 2.67
N ILE A 8 11.57 -30.35 3.99
CA ILE A 8 10.66 -29.68 4.91
C ILE A 8 10.88 -28.16 4.86
N LEU A 9 12.14 -27.71 4.91
CA LEU A 9 12.50 -26.29 4.73
C LEU A 9 11.98 -25.73 3.41
N TYR A 10 12.09 -26.50 2.33
CA TYR A 10 11.57 -26.11 1.03
C TYR A 10 10.05 -25.87 1.06
N ILE A 11 9.29 -26.75 1.71
CA ILE A 11 7.83 -26.60 1.82
C ILE A 11 7.49 -25.31 2.59
N PHE A 12 8.21 -25.03 3.69
CA PHE A 12 8.04 -23.77 4.42
C PHE A 12 8.41 -22.55 3.58
N PHE A 13 9.48 -22.62 2.81
CA PHE A 13 9.86 -21.55 1.88
C PHE A 13 8.78 -21.32 0.81
N ALA A 14 8.28 -22.38 0.18
CA ALA A 14 7.22 -22.28 -0.83
C ALA A 14 5.94 -21.66 -0.26
N LEU A 15 5.52 -22.09 0.94
CA LEU A 15 4.39 -21.51 1.65
C LEU A 15 4.66 -20.04 1.99
N LEU A 16 5.87 -19.70 2.44
CA LEU A 16 6.24 -18.33 2.77
C LEU A 16 6.15 -17.42 1.53
N ILE A 17 6.60 -17.87 0.36
CA ILE A 17 6.48 -17.09 -0.89
C ILE A 17 5.01 -16.90 -1.29
N VAL A 18 4.19 -17.93 -1.19
CA VAL A 18 2.75 -17.80 -1.49
C VAL A 18 2.08 -16.85 -0.50
N VAL A 19 2.37 -16.98 0.80
CA VAL A 19 1.85 -16.06 1.83
C VAL A 19 2.33 -14.63 1.56
N LEU A 20 3.59 -14.44 1.19
CA LEU A 20 4.13 -13.13 0.83
C LEU A 20 3.34 -12.50 -0.33
N ILE A 21 3.14 -13.23 -1.43
CA ILE A 21 2.47 -12.70 -2.62
C ILE A 21 0.98 -12.45 -2.36
N GLU A 22 0.28 -13.42 -1.77
CA GLU A 22 -1.18 -13.30 -1.58
C GLU A 22 -1.54 -12.35 -0.44
N PHE A 23 -0.85 -12.40 0.70
CA PHE A 23 -1.21 -11.60 1.88
C PHE A 23 -0.50 -10.26 1.96
N PHE A 24 0.81 -10.20 1.68
CA PHE A 24 1.55 -8.94 1.81
C PHE A 24 1.45 -8.07 0.56
N PHE A 25 1.42 -8.67 -0.63
CA PHE A 25 1.26 -7.93 -1.89
C PHE A 25 -0.19 -7.87 -2.39
N GLY A 26 -1.15 -8.48 -1.68
CA GLY A 26 -2.57 -8.47 -2.06
C GLY A 26 -2.90 -9.28 -3.32
N GLY A 27 -1.98 -10.16 -3.74
CA GLY A 27 -2.12 -10.96 -4.95
C GLY A 27 -1.94 -10.18 -6.25
N ILE A 28 -2.25 -10.85 -7.37
CA ILE A 28 -1.95 -10.34 -8.73
C ILE A 28 -2.71 -9.05 -9.03
N VAL A 29 -3.97 -8.95 -8.60
CA VAL A 29 -4.83 -7.80 -8.91
C VAL A 29 -4.28 -6.54 -8.26
N GLU A 30 -3.88 -6.60 -6.98
CA GLU A 30 -3.32 -5.44 -6.28
C GLU A 30 -1.96 -5.01 -6.86
N ILE A 31 -1.14 -5.96 -7.31
CA ILE A 31 0.10 -5.65 -8.04
C ILE A 31 -0.21 -4.91 -9.35
N GLN A 32 -1.23 -5.34 -10.10
CA GLN A 32 -1.64 -4.67 -11.35
C GLN A 32 -2.15 -3.25 -11.09
N LYS A 33 -2.98 -3.08 -10.06
CA LYS A 33 -3.50 -1.77 -9.62
C LYS A 33 -2.34 -0.83 -9.25
N SER A 34 -1.37 -1.33 -8.49
CA SER A 34 -0.19 -0.55 -8.07
C SER A 34 0.70 -0.16 -9.25
N LEU A 35 0.94 -1.07 -10.21
CA LEU A 35 1.71 -0.74 -11.42
C LEU A 35 0.98 0.29 -12.30
N TYR A 36 -0.34 0.17 -12.46
CA TYR A 36 -1.13 1.19 -13.16
C TYR A 36 -0.96 2.56 -12.50
N ALA A 37 -1.19 2.65 -11.19
CA ALA A 37 -1.03 3.91 -10.48
C ALA A 37 0.40 4.46 -10.62
N SER A 38 1.40 3.59 -10.53
CA SER A 38 2.81 3.93 -10.70
C SER A 38 3.11 4.50 -12.08
N ASP A 39 2.74 3.81 -13.16
CA ASP A 39 3.12 4.21 -14.52
C ASP A 39 2.50 5.56 -14.91
N TYR A 40 1.22 5.76 -14.60
CA TYR A 40 0.54 7.03 -14.90
C TYR A 40 1.02 8.18 -14.01
N LEU A 41 1.29 7.92 -12.73
CA LEU A 41 1.79 8.94 -11.82
C LEU A 41 3.25 9.30 -12.11
N MET A 42 4.11 8.30 -12.32
CA MET A 42 5.52 8.51 -12.66
C MET A 42 5.67 9.14 -14.04
N GLY A 43 4.82 8.80 -15.02
CA GLY A 43 4.77 9.49 -16.30
C GLY A 43 4.37 10.96 -16.13
N ALA A 44 3.31 11.23 -15.36
CA ALA A 44 2.83 12.60 -15.12
C ALA A 44 3.82 13.48 -14.34
N VAL A 45 4.61 12.91 -13.42
CA VAL A 45 5.55 13.69 -12.60
C VAL A 45 6.94 13.83 -13.25
N ASN A 46 7.41 12.83 -14.01
CA ASN A 46 8.76 12.86 -14.58
C ASN A 46 8.85 13.51 -15.98
N GLU A 47 7.73 13.66 -16.69
CA GLU A 47 7.74 14.10 -18.09
C GLU A 47 7.22 15.53 -18.32
N ASP A 48 6.71 16.24 -17.31
CA ASP A 48 6.01 17.51 -17.54
C ASP A 48 6.13 18.57 -16.43
N ASP A 49 6.39 19.83 -16.81
CA ASP A 49 6.23 21.01 -15.95
C ASP A 49 4.74 21.28 -15.63
N SER A 50 3.82 20.54 -16.27
CA SER A 50 2.37 20.68 -16.14
C SER A 50 1.69 19.73 -15.13
N TYR A 51 2.46 19.01 -14.30
CA TYR A 51 1.93 18.05 -13.32
C TYR A 51 0.76 18.64 -12.49
N ASN A 52 -0.40 18.02 -12.63
CA ASN A 52 -1.60 18.37 -11.89
C ASN A 52 -1.87 17.32 -10.82
N ILE A 53 -1.79 17.73 -9.55
CA ILE A 53 -2.03 16.89 -8.38
C ILE A 53 -3.39 16.16 -8.48
N PHE A 54 -4.42 16.82 -9.00
CA PHE A 54 -5.76 16.23 -9.11
C PHE A 54 -5.86 15.16 -10.20
N ASP A 55 -5.14 15.31 -11.32
CA ASP A 55 -5.05 14.23 -12.30
C ASP A 55 -4.26 13.04 -11.72
N GLY A 56 -3.19 13.30 -10.95
CA GLY A 56 -2.45 12.27 -10.20
C GLY A 56 -3.33 11.51 -9.20
N MET A 57 -4.14 12.23 -8.42
CA MET A 57 -5.14 11.65 -7.52
C MET A 57 -6.18 10.82 -8.28
N ALA A 58 -6.67 11.31 -9.42
CA ALA A 58 -7.63 10.58 -10.22
C ALA A 58 -7.06 9.25 -10.75
N TYR A 59 -5.82 9.25 -11.30
CA TYR A 59 -5.16 8.01 -11.73
C TYR A 59 -4.90 7.05 -10.58
N TYR A 60 -4.47 7.55 -9.44
CA TYR A 60 -4.21 6.73 -8.27
C TYR A 60 -5.51 6.12 -7.70
N ASN A 61 -6.60 6.87 -7.63
CA ASN A 61 -7.89 6.40 -7.09
C ASN A 61 -8.62 5.42 -8.00
N ALA A 62 -8.42 5.54 -9.31
CA ALA A 62 -9.12 4.76 -10.33
C ALA A 62 -9.02 3.23 -10.14
N PRO A 63 -7.83 2.62 -9.96
CA PRO A 63 -7.75 1.17 -9.76
C PRO A 63 -8.37 0.68 -8.45
N TYR A 64 -8.58 1.55 -7.45
CA TYR A 64 -9.07 1.18 -6.11
C TYR A 64 -10.56 1.47 -5.88
N ASN A 65 -11.31 1.89 -6.90
CA ASN A 65 -12.72 2.29 -6.77
C ASN A 65 -12.95 3.39 -5.71
N TYR A 66 -11.99 4.30 -5.59
CA TYR A 66 -12.12 5.48 -4.73
C TYR A 66 -12.69 6.65 -5.53
N TYR A 67 -13.58 7.40 -4.89
CA TYR A 67 -14.13 8.64 -5.39
C TYR A 67 -13.76 9.75 -4.42
N TYR A 68 -13.28 10.87 -4.92
CA TYR A 68 -13.03 12.06 -4.10
C TYR A 68 -13.87 13.21 -4.64
N SER A 69 -14.30 14.09 -3.74
CA SER A 69 -15.00 15.32 -4.12
C SER A 69 -13.98 16.37 -4.55
N THR A 70 -14.32 17.15 -5.59
CA THR A 70 -13.56 18.37 -5.90
C THR A 70 -13.87 19.51 -4.95
N ASP A 71 -14.95 19.41 -4.18
CA ASP A 71 -15.31 20.41 -3.18
C ASP A 71 -14.46 20.22 -1.94
N LYS A 72 -13.87 21.32 -1.47
CA LYS A 72 -13.08 21.32 -0.24
C LYS A 72 -14.00 21.37 0.97
N ILE A 73 -13.60 20.69 2.04
CA ILE A 73 -14.16 20.93 3.36
C ILE A 73 -13.72 22.32 3.79
N LYS A 74 -14.70 23.22 3.94
CA LYS A 74 -14.45 24.58 4.41
C LYS A 74 -14.10 24.57 5.88
N THR A 75 -13.21 25.47 6.27
CA THR A 75 -12.89 25.78 7.66
C THR A 75 -14.13 26.31 8.41
N LEU A 76 -14.07 26.39 9.74
CA LEU A 76 -15.20 26.90 10.55
C LEU A 76 -15.59 28.34 10.21
N ASP A 77 -14.64 29.15 9.75
CA ASP A 77 -14.84 30.53 9.29
C ASP A 77 -15.21 30.62 7.80
N GLY A 78 -15.34 29.49 7.10
CA GLY A 78 -15.84 29.39 5.72
C GLY A 78 -14.77 29.55 4.63
N ALA A 79 -13.49 29.60 5.00
CA ALA A 79 -12.39 29.56 4.04
C ALA A 79 -12.26 28.16 3.40
N GLU A 80 -11.73 28.11 2.18
CA GLU A 80 -11.56 26.85 1.46
C GLU A 80 -10.25 26.12 1.81
N SER A 81 -9.37 26.74 2.59
CA SER A 81 -8.05 26.21 2.90
C SER A 81 -7.56 26.70 4.25
N TYR A 82 -6.74 25.87 4.90
CA TYR A 82 -5.91 26.26 6.03
C TYR A 82 -4.64 26.90 5.50
N ASP A 83 -4.43 28.19 5.74
CA ASP A 83 -3.48 29.02 4.98
C ASP A 83 -2.62 29.88 5.91
N THR A 84 -1.31 29.64 5.92
CA THR A 84 -0.33 30.42 6.70
C THR A 84 0.47 31.40 5.83
N THR A 85 0.16 31.52 4.54
CA THR A 85 0.94 32.37 3.61
C THR A 85 0.79 33.87 3.87
N GLY A 86 -0.25 34.27 4.61
CA GLY A 86 -0.45 35.64 5.09
C GLY A 86 0.16 35.92 6.47
N GLU A 87 0.72 34.91 7.14
CA GLU A 87 1.22 35.01 8.52
C GLU A 87 2.66 35.52 8.57
N ASP A 88 2.99 36.24 9.65
CA ASP A 88 4.32 36.80 9.90
C ASP A 88 5.30 35.73 10.43
N ILE A 89 5.59 34.77 9.57
CA ILE A 89 6.58 33.70 9.77
C ILE A 89 7.55 33.66 8.60
N ASP A 90 8.68 32.98 8.75
CA ASP A 90 9.63 32.80 7.65
C ASP A 90 8.90 32.18 6.42
N PRO A 91 9.02 32.78 5.22
CA PRO A 91 8.39 32.28 4.00
C PRO A 91 8.64 30.80 3.73
N LYS A 92 9.78 30.25 4.20
CA LYS A 92 10.06 28.82 4.02
C LYS A 92 9.15 27.88 4.81
N TYR A 93 8.46 28.39 5.83
CA TYR A 93 7.50 27.65 6.66
C TYR A 93 6.04 27.94 6.31
N GLN A 94 5.78 28.87 5.38
CA GLN A 94 4.43 29.16 4.92
C GLN A 94 3.88 28.00 4.08
N ILE A 95 2.65 27.61 4.38
CA ILE A 95 1.94 26.50 3.73
C ILE A 95 0.47 26.82 3.50
N LYS A 96 -0.12 26.16 2.51
CA LYS A 96 -1.56 26.19 2.27
C LYS A 96 -2.06 24.77 2.07
N LEU A 97 -3.07 24.37 2.85
CA LEU A 97 -3.63 23.03 2.86
C LEU A 97 -5.11 23.06 2.47
N GLY A 98 -5.48 22.31 1.45
CA GLY A 98 -6.87 22.00 1.11
C GLY A 98 -7.24 20.61 1.63
N VAL A 99 -8.48 20.44 2.09
CA VAL A 99 -8.98 19.12 2.55
C VAL A 99 -10.13 18.68 1.67
N TYR A 100 -10.02 17.48 1.09
CA TYR A 100 -10.96 16.95 0.10
C TYR A 100 -11.52 15.62 0.61
N PRO A 101 -12.85 15.50 0.81
CA PRO A 101 -13.44 14.27 1.30
C PRO A 101 -13.39 13.20 0.19
N PHE A 102 -13.26 11.95 0.60
CA PHE A 102 -13.28 10.83 -0.33
C PHE A 102 -13.99 9.61 0.29
N VAL A 103 -14.45 8.73 -0.59
CA VAL A 103 -15.20 7.51 -0.28
C VAL A 103 -14.67 6.36 -1.11
N SER A 104 -14.67 5.19 -0.52
CA SER A 104 -14.32 3.93 -1.18
C SER A 104 -15.56 3.09 -1.37
N ALA A 105 -15.76 2.56 -2.58
CA ALA A 105 -16.75 1.51 -2.84
C ALA A 105 -16.45 0.20 -2.09
N GLU A 106 -15.21 0.02 -1.65
CA GLU A 106 -14.73 -1.19 -0.98
C GLU A 106 -14.64 -0.97 0.55
N LYS A 107 -15.22 -1.90 1.32
CA LYS A 107 -15.02 -1.96 2.77
C LYS A 107 -13.58 -2.36 3.11
N ALA A 108 -13.11 -1.94 4.28
CA ALA A 108 -11.85 -2.42 4.81
C ALA A 108 -11.91 -3.95 5.05
N PRO A 109 -10.91 -4.74 4.60
CA PRO A 109 -10.91 -6.18 4.81
C PRO A 109 -11.01 -6.54 6.28
N GLY A 110 -11.99 -7.37 6.64
CA GLY A 110 -12.19 -7.82 8.03
C GLY A 110 -13.01 -6.88 8.91
N TYR A 111 -13.46 -5.73 8.40
CA TYR A 111 -14.23 -4.74 9.15
C TYR A 111 -15.47 -4.29 8.37
N ASP A 112 -16.56 -4.00 9.08
CA ASP A 112 -17.78 -3.44 8.47
C ASP A 112 -17.69 -1.91 8.35
N ILE A 113 -16.58 -1.42 7.81
CA ILE A 113 -16.24 0.01 7.72
C ILE A 113 -15.82 0.32 6.29
N TYR A 114 -16.42 1.34 5.69
CA TYR A 114 -15.96 1.88 4.41
C TYR A 114 -14.66 2.67 4.60
N ARG A 115 -13.76 2.62 3.61
CA ARG A 115 -12.53 3.42 3.63
C ARG A 115 -12.83 4.87 3.26
N ASP A 116 -13.73 5.50 4.00
CA ASP A 116 -14.04 6.92 3.91
C ASP A 116 -12.97 7.72 4.65
N GLY A 117 -12.87 8.99 4.28
CA GLY A 117 -11.99 9.92 4.95
C GLY A 117 -11.77 11.15 4.10
N PHE A 118 -10.54 11.65 4.14
CA PHE A 118 -10.17 12.85 3.41
C PHE A 118 -8.72 12.80 2.94
N TYR A 119 -8.46 13.54 1.87
CA TYR A 119 -7.12 13.93 1.45
C TYR A 119 -6.78 15.30 2.04
N ILE A 120 -5.59 15.41 2.62
CA ILE A 120 -4.92 16.70 2.83
C ILE A 120 -4.03 16.94 1.62
N VAL A 121 -4.25 18.04 0.91
CA VAL A 121 -3.50 18.44 -0.29
C VAL A 121 -2.70 19.69 0.02
N LEU A 122 -1.41 19.64 -0.27
CA LEU A 122 -0.49 20.75 -0.13
C LEU A 122 -0.56 21.64 -1.38
N GLU A 123 -1.30 22.75 -1.27
CA GLU A 123 -1.56 23.69 -2.36
C GLU A 123 -0.45 24.75 -2.50
N HIS A 124 0.25 25.03 -1.40
CA HIS A 124 1.43 25.89 -1.37
C HIS A 124 2.47 25.33 -0.41
N SER A 125 3.73 25.35 -0.85
CA SER A 125 4.87 24.95 -0.02
C SER A 125 6.16 25.56 -0.57
N HIS A 126 7.14 25.75 0.32
CA HIS A 126 8.47 26.22 -0.07
C HIS A 126 9.31 25.09 -0.65
N GLU A 127 10.20 25.38 -1.60
CA GLU A 127 11.04 24.39 -2.28
C GLU A 127 12.03 23.68 -1.33
N ASP A 128 12.65 24.42 -0.40
CA ASP A 128 13.66 23.92 0.56
C ASP A 128 13.16 22.85 1.54
N VAL A 129 11.85 22.73 1.77
CA VAL A 129 11.30 21.68 2.64
C VAL A 129 11.34 20.36 1.87
N MET A 130 11.79 19.25 2.46
CA MET A 130 11.77 17.95 1.78
C MET A 130 10.37 17.32 1.81
N TYR A 131 9.78 17.28 2.99
CA TYR A 131 8.45 16.75 3.25
C TYR A 131 7.86 17.37 4.51
N TYR A 132 6.56 17.20 4.68
CA TYR A 132 5.83 17.61 5.87
C TYR A 132 5.32 16.37 6.59
N SER A 133 5.52 16.27 7.91
CA SER A 133 4.91 15.21 8.72
C SER A 133 3.72 15.74 9.49
N PHE A 134 2.69 14.93 9.60
CA PHE A 134 1.43 15.26 10.23
C PHE A 134 1.23 14.41 11.47
N GLU A 135 0.82 15.06 12.55
CA GLU A 135 0.29 14.39 13.73
C GLU A 135 -1.17 14.79 13.87
N ILE A 136 -2.06 13.80 13.79
CA ILE A 136 -3.51 14.00 13.75
C ILE A 136 -4.09 13.35 14.98
N THR A 137 -4.82 14.11 15.78
CA THR A 137 -5.54 13.58 16.94
C THR A 137 -7.03 13.68 16.71
N ALA A 138 -7.73 12.61 17.03
CA ALA A 138 -9.16 12.47 16.87
C ALA A 138 -9.77 11.76 18.07
N HIS A 139 -11.08 11.88 18.26
CA HIS A 139 -11.84 11.04 19.17
C HIS A 139 -12.97 10.34 18.42
N HIS A 140 -13.41 9.20 18.95
CA HIS A 140 -14.58 8.52 18.39
C HIS A 140 -15.86 9.30 18.75
N THR A 141 -16.73 9.58 17.79
CA THR A 141 -17.92 10.44 18.00
C THR A 141 -18.88 9.89 19.04
N GLY A 142 -18.94 8.56 19.17
CA GLY A 142 -19.76 7.87 20.16
C GLY A 142 -19.10 7.63 21.52
N ASP A 143 -17.85 8.07 21.71
CA ASP A 143 -17.15 7.92 22.99
C ASP A 143 -17.50 9.08 23.96
N PRO A 144 -18.19 8.81 25.09
CA PRO A 144 -18.54 9.86 26.04
C PRO A 144 -17.33 10.48 26.75
N GLU A 145 -16.23 9.75 26.87
CA GLU A 145 -14.99 10.21 27.54
C GLU A 145 -14.06 10.95 26.57
N LYS A 146 -14.35 10.90 25.26
CA LYS A 146 -13.54 11.49 24.18
C LYS A 146 -12.07 11.12 24.27
N GLU A 147 -11.78 9.83 24.40
CA GLU A 147 -10.40 9.35 24.44
C GLU A 147 -9.68 9.68 23.12
N ASN A 148 -8.51 10.30 23.26
CA ASN A 148 -7.70 10.71 22.13
C ASN A 148 -7.04 9.52 21.43
N VAL A 149 -7.25 9.46 20.12
CA VAL A 149 -6.53 8.60 19.18
C VAL A 149 -5.60 9.47 18.36
N THR A 150 -4.30 9.30 18.56
CA THR A 150 -3.28 10.06 17.82
C THR A 150 -2.63 9.20 16.73
N LEU A 151 -2.67 9.70 15.51
CA LEU A 151 -1.91 9.23 14.36
C LEU A 151 -0.61 10.03 14.25
N ASN A 152 0.51 9.41 14.63
CA ASN A 152 1.84 10.04 14.60
C ASN A 152 2.92 9.18 13.90
N ASP A 153 2.50 8.19 13.11
CA ASP A 153 3.44 7.38 12.32
C ASP A 153 4.04 8.25 11.20
N VAL A 154 5.26 8.75 11.43
CA VAL A 154 6.00 9.61 10.50
C VAL A 154 6.20 8.94 9.14
N THR A 155 6.28 7.61 9.09
CA THR A 155 6.40 6.93 7.79
C THR A 155 5.11 7.03 7.00
N LYS A 156 3.93 6.99 7.63
CA LYS A 156 2.64 6.94 6.92
C LYS A 156 1.90 8.28 6.81
N HIS A 157 2.19 9.22 7.71
CA HIS A 157 1.52 10.52 7.80
C HIS A 157 2.46 11.63 7.34
N THR A 158 2.98 11.49 6.12
CA THR A 158 3.89 12.46 5.50
C THR A 158 3.44 12.85 4.11
N ILE A 159 3.46 14.16 3.83
CA ILE A 159 3.32 14.68 2.47
C ILE A 159 4.72 14.90 1.90
N TRP A 160 5.07 14.04 0.96
CA TRP A 160 6.25 14.21 0.12
C TRP A 160 5.91 15.02 -1.11
N LYS A 161 6.80 15.92 -1.50
CA LYS A 161 6.62 16.77 -2.69
C LYS A 161 7.16 16.17 -3.99
N ASN A 162 7.67 14.94 -3.95
CA ASN A 162 8.26 14.27 -5.10
C ASN A 162 7.85 12.80 -5.15
N VAL A 163 8.20 12.15 -6.27
CA VAL A 163 7.92 10.74 -6.53
C VAL A 163 8.47 9.77 -5.49
N ASN A 164 9.48 10.17 -4.70
CA ASN A 164 10.00 9.29 -3.65
C ASN A 164 8.96 9.03 -2.57
N GLY A 165 7.99 9.94 -2.39
CA GLY A 165 6.83 9.71 -1.53
C GLY A 165 5.92 8.60 -2.02
N PHE A 166 5.73 8.49 -3.33
CA PHE A 166 4.98 7.38 -3.92
C PHE A 166 5.70 6.06 -3.66
N LEU A 167 7.02 6.02 -3.85
CA LEU A 167 7.83 4.82 -3.58
C LEU A 167 7.85 4.43 -2.10
N ALA A 168 7.87 5.40 -1.19
CA ALA A 168 7.92 5.15 0.25
C ALA A 168 6.57 4.69 0.80
N ASN A 169 5.48 5.35 0.39
CA ASN A 169 4.20 5.27 1.09
C ASN A 169 3.02 4.90 0.18
N ASN A 170 3.25 4.67 -1.11
CA ASN A 170 2.21 4.46 -2.12
C ASN A 170 1.16 5.58 -2.09
N GLN A 171 1.60 6.84 -2.05
CA GLN A 171 0.75 8.04 -2.02
C GLN A 171 1.10 9.00 -3.17
N VAL A 172 0.10 9.75 -3.61
CA VAL A 172 0.27 10.79 -4.63
C VAL A 172 1.12 11.93 -4.05
N PRO A 173 2.16 12.43 -4.76
CA PRO A 173 2.93 13.58 -4.30
C PRO A 173 2.03 14.76 -3.95
N TYR A 174 2.43 15.55 -2.95
CA TYR A 174 1.67 16.68 -2.40
C TYR A 174 0.36 16.29 -1.69
N THR A 175 0.09 15.01 -1.46
CA THR A 175 -1.13 14.56 -0.78
C THR A 175 -0.83 13.64 0.40
N LEU A 176 -1.73 13.65 1.39
CA LEU A 176 -1.82 12.67 2.46
C LEU A 176 -3.26 12.15 2.50
N ARG A 177 -3.44 10.83 2.46
CA ARG A 177 -4.76 10.21 2.62
C ARG A 177 -4.96 9.72 4.04
N ILE A 178 -6.02 10.21 4.69
CA ILE A 178 -6.45 9.75 6.01
C ILE A 178 -7.80 9.06 5.85
N THR A 179 -7.91 7.83 6.36
CA THR A 179 -9.15 7.05 6.32
C THR A 179 -9.62 6.72 7.74
N ASN A 180 -10.91 6.51 7.96
CA ASN A 180 -11.40 6.04 9.26
C ASN A 180 -10.75 4.72 9.67
N TYR A 181 -10.40 3.88 8.68
CA TYR A 181 -9.64 2.66 8.93
C TYR A 181 -8.24 2.94 9.52
N ASN A 182 -7.59 4.06 9.20
CA ASN A 182 -6.32 4.45 9.83
C ASN A 182 -6.50 4.80 11.32
N LEU A 183 -7.66 5.36 11.68
CA LEU A 183 -8.02 5.73 13.05
C LEU A 183 -8.54 4.53 13.87
N TYR A 184 -8.86 3.43 13.19
CA TYR A 184 -9.35 2.21 13.79
C TYR A 184 -8.20 1.39 14.43
N ARG A 185 -8.23 1.15 15.75
CA ARG A 185 -7.23 0.32 16.48
C ARG A 185 -7.91 -0.76 17.34
N GLU A 186 -7.13 -1.78 17.72
CA GLU A 186 -7.53 -2.97 18.51
C GLU A 186 -8.30 -2.67 19.84
N ASN A 187 -8.26 -1.43 20.35
CA ASN A 187 -9.02 -1.03 21.56
C ASN A 187 -10.51 -0.76 21.30
N GLN A 188 -11.01 -0.93 20.07
CA GLN A 188 -12.36 -0.51 19.67
C GLN A 188 -13.37 -1.64 19.49
N ASP A 189 -13.02 -2.89 19.81
CA ASP A 189 -13.95 -4.04 19.82
C ASP A 189 -15.15 -3.86 20.78
N GLY A 190 -15.17 -2.79 21.60
CA GLY A 190 -16.24 -2.48 22.55
C GLY A 190 -17.25 -1.40 22.12
N PHE A 191 -16.94 -0.57 21.10
CA PHE A 191 -17.83 0.51 20.66
C PHE A 191 -18.71 0.01 19.52
N GLY A 192 -19.89 -0.51 19.82
CA GLY A 192 -20.85 -0.86 18.76
C GLY A 192 -21.31 0.38 17.98
N GLY A 193 -21.40 0.29 16.65
CA GLY A 193 -21.89 1.39 15.80
C GLY A 193 -21.08 1.57 14.52
N ILE A 194 -21.36 2.65 13.79
CA ILE A 194 -20.54 3.12 12.66
C ILE A 194 -19.33 3.83 13.28
N TYR A 195 -18.12 3.35 12.98
CA TYR A 195 -16.89 3.89 13.55
C TYR A 195 -16.53 5.22 12.88
N GLU A 196 -16.82 6.28 13.59
CA GLU A 196 -16.74 7.66 13.13
C GLU A 196 -15.86 8.45 14.08
N TYR A 197 -15.11 9.40 13.52
CA TYR A 197 -14.15 10.18 14.28
C TYR A 197 -14.35 11.65 13.98
N ASP A 198 -14.17 12.46 15.02
CA ASP A 198 -14.01 13.90 14.88
C ASP A 198 -12.54 14.22 15.12
N ILE A 199 -11.93 14.96 14.19
CA ILE A 199 -10.54 15.39 14.32
C ILE A 199 -10.51 16.61 15.23
N GLU A 200 -9.70 16.54 16.29
CA GLU A 200 -9.55 17.64 17.24
C GLU A 200 -8.46 18.61 16.81
N TYR A 201 -7.33 18.08 16.36
CA TYR A 201 -6.24 18.90 15.82
C TYR A 201 -5.35 18.17 14.83
N ILE A 202 -4.68 18.99 14.03
CA ILE A 202 -3.63 18.60 13.08
C ILE A 202 -2.40 19.45 13.37
N ASN A 203 -1.32 18.80 13.79
CA ASN A 203 0.00 19.40 13.93
C ASN A 203 0.83 19.11 12.69
N VAL A 204 1.43 20.14 12.10
CA VAL A 204 2.25 20.05 10.88
C VAL A 204 3.69 20.40 11.20
N TYR A 205 4.60 19.51 10.80
CA TYR A 205 6.05 19.71 10.97
C TYR A 205 6.74 19.73 9.61
N ALA A 206 7.62 20.70 9.40
CA ALA A 206 8.47 20.78 8.21
C ALA A 206 9.81 20.06 8.47
N HIS A 207 10.29 19.33 7.46
CA HIS A 207 11.61 18.67 7.47
C HIS A 207 12.45 19.23 6.33
N ILE A 208 13.55 19.92 6.66
CA ILE A 208 14.38 20.66 5.70
C ILE A 208 15.64 19.85 5.33
N THR A 209 16.10 19.95 4.08
CA THR A 209 17.33 19.28 3.66
C THR A 209 18.54 19.83 4.45
N GLY A 210 19.26 18.94 5.12
CA GLY A 210 20.48 19.31 5.86
C GLY A 210 20.24 19.82 7.27
N GLU A 211 18.99 19.86 7.74
CA GLU A 211 18.63 20.11 9.14
C GLU A 211 18.24 18.77 9.81
N GLU A 212 18.71 18.51 11.03
CA GLU A 212 18.40 17.27 11.76
C GLU A 212 17.07 17.33 12.51
N GLU A 213 16.64 18.52 12.93
CA GLU A 213 15.42 18.71 13.70
C GLU A 213 14.26 19.15 12.81
N LYS A 214 13.09 18.53 13.04
CA LYS A 214 11.83 18.97 12.43
C LYS A 214 11.33 20.24 13.10
N VAL A 215 10.75 21.16 12.33
CA VAL A 215 10.21 22.42 12.85
C VAL A 215 8.70 22.33 12.96
N PHE A 216 8.13 22.67 14.12
CA PHE A 216 6.68 22.70 14.34
C PHE A 216 6.09 24.00 13.78
N ILE A 217 5.50 23.93 12.59
CA ILE A 217 5.13 25.14 11.84
C ILE A 217 3.68 25.56 12.05
N TYR A 218 2.75 24.61 12.18
CA TYR A 218 1.34 24.93 12.14
C TYR A 218 0.50 23.96 12.97
N ARG A 219 -0.39 24.52 13.79
CA ARG A 219 -1.47 23.79 14.46
C ARG A 219 -2.81 24.27 13.91
N ILE A 220 -3.64 23.32 13.50
CA ILE A 220 -5.03 23.54 13.14
C ILE A 220 -5.86 22.81 14.19
N THR A 221 -6.69 23.51 14.94
CA THR A 221 -7.49 22.92 16.03
C THR A 221 -8.96 23.36 15.97
N SER A 222 -9.86 22.58 16.57
CA SER A 222 -11.28 22.92 16.70
C SER A 222 -11.61 23.83 17.88
N GLY A 223 -10.65 24.19 18.75
CA GLY A 223 -10.87 25.07 19.89
C GLY A 223 -9.77 25.03 20.96
N GLU A 224 -10.14 25.25 22.23
CA GLU A 224 -9.22 25.27 23.39
C GLU A 224 -8.57 23.90 23.64
N ASP A 225 -7.52 23.60 22.91
CA ASP A 225 -6.68 22.42 23.07
C ASP A 225 -5.73 22.57 24.26
N VAL A 226 -5.58 21.50 25.05
CA VAL A 226 -4.66 21.42 26.21
C VAL A 226 -3.29 20.81 25.80
N TYR A 227 -3.03 20.67 24.50
CA TYR A 227 -1.86 19.95 24.00
C TYR A 227 -0.58 20.80 23.98
N GLY A 228 0.52 20.24 24.49
CA GLY A 228 1.82 20.91 24.58
C GLY A 228 2.47 21.18 23.21
N GLY A 229 3.48 22.07 23.22
CA GLY A 229 4.25 22.47 22.05
C GLY A 229 3.89 23.88 21.56
N GLU A 230 4.88 24.57 20.97
CA GLU A 230 4.74 25.94 20.47
C GLU A 230 4.88 25.93 18.94
N PRO A 231 3.76 25.91 18.17
CA PRO A 231 3.82 26.06 16.73
C PRO A 231 4.14 27.50 16.35
N LEU A 232 4.69 27.72 15.15
CA LEU A 232 4.87 29.07 14.62
C LEU A 232 3.52 29.77 14.36
N VAL A 233 2.50 29.02 13.93
CA VAL A 233 1.13 29.51 13.70
C VAL A 233 0.13 28.54 14.32
N SER A 234 -0.96 29.07 14.89
CA SER A 234 -2.09 28.27 15.35
C SER A 234 -3.40 28.91 14.89
N HIS A 235 -4.27 28.11 14.27
CA HIS A 235 -5.62 28.54 13.89
C HIS A 235 -6.68 27.63 14.54
N GLU A 236 -7.69 28.26 15.14
CA GLU A 236 -8.85 27.60 15.76
C GLU A 236 -10.02 27.51 14.75
N THR A 237 -9.74 26.95 13.58
CA THR A 237 -10.69 26.94 12.44
C THR A 237 -10.96 25.54 11.89
N LEU A 238 -10.52 24.49 12.58
CA LEU A 238 -10.68 23.10 12.13
C LEU A 238 -12.16 22.70 12.03
N ASN A 239 -12.57 22.24 10.85
CA ASN A 239 -13.92 21.73 10.61
C ASN A 239 -13.86 20.32 10.01
N LEU A 240 -13.28 19.36 10.74
CA LEU A 240 -13.14 17.97 10.31
C LEU A 240 -13.86 17.03 11.26
N THR A 241 -15.19 17.07 11.20
CA THR A 241 -16.05 16.11 11.89
C THR A 241 -16.48 14.99 10.97
N ALA A 242 -16.94 13.87 11.53
CA ALA A 242 -17.48 12.74 10.79
C ALA A 242 -18.59 13.14 9.80
N GLU A 243 -19.33 14.22 10.06
CA GLU A 243 -20.36 14.74 9.15
C GLU A 243 -19.77 15.43 7.91
N THR A 244 -18.59 16.03 8.04
CA THR A 244 -17.96 16.80 6.95
C THR A 244 -17.28 15.92 5.90
N TYR A 245 -16.77 14.75 6.29
CA TYR A 245 -15.92 13.94 5.41
C TYR A 245 -16.42 12.51 5.12
N ASN A 246 -17.37 11.96 5.89
CA ASN A 246 -17.89 10.61 5.64
C ASN A 246 -19.02 10.62 4.61
N LEU A 247 -18.65 10.64 3.34
CA LEU A 247 -19.61 10.71 2.25
C LEU A 247 -20.48 9.45 2.12
N SER A 248 -20.01 8.26 2.53
CA SER A 248 -20.78 7.01 2.39
C SER A 248 -22.15 7.04 3.08
N LYS A 249 -22.30 7.84 4.16
CA LYS A 249 -23.57 8.01 4.89
C LYS A 249 -24.65 8.67 4.06
N THR A 250 -24.24 9.45 3.06
CA THR A 250 -25.16 10.20 2.20
C THR A 250 -25.69 9.35 1.05
N PHE A 251 -25.13 8.16 0.85
CA PHE A 251 -25.49 7.30 -0.28
C PHE A 251 -26.66 6.39 0.05
N ALA A 252 -27.56 6.22 -0.92
CA ALA A 252 -28.63 5.24 -0.88
C ALA A 252 -28.09 3.81 -0.90
N ASN A 253 -26.95 3.59 -1.58
CA ASN A 253 -26.16 2.37 -1.50
C ASN A 253 -24.71 2.73 -1.15
N PRO A 254 -24.21 2.30 0.01
CA PRO A 254 -22.86 2.66 0.44
C PRO A 254 -21.74 1.96 -0.37
N GLU A 255 -22.06 0.94 -1.18
CA GLU A 255 -21.05 0.26 -2.02
C GLU A 255 -20.72 1.03 -3.30
N VAL A 256 -21.65 1.74 -3.92
CA VAL A 256 -21.39 2.48 -5.17
C VAL A 256 -22.31 3.71 -5.23
N PRO A 257 -21.77 4.93 -5.32
CA PRO A 257 -22.58 6.12 -5.50
C PRO A 257 -23.25 6.12 -6.89
N THR A 258 -24.53 6.49 -6.91
CA THR A 258 -25.32 6.71 -8.12
C THR A 258 -24.82 7.93 -8.89
N ALA A 259 -25.22 8.07 -10.16
CA ALA A 259 -24.85 9.24 -10.97
C ALA A 259 -25.34 10.56 -10.36
N GLU A 260 -26.52 10.55 -9.74
CA GLU A 260 -27.10 11.73 -9.06
C GLU A 260 -26.27 12.13 -7.83
N GLU A 261 -25.87 11.15 -7.00
CA GLU A 261 -25.02 11.39 -5.82
C GLU A 261 -23.62 11.88 -6.22
N LYS A 262 -23.03 11.29 -7.27
CA LYS A 262 -21.75 11.76 -7.81
C LYS A 262 -21.81 13.21 -8.26
N GLN A 263 -22.88 13.59 -8.95
CA GLN A 263 -23.08 14.98 -9.38
C GLN A 263 -23.32 15.91 -8.20
N ALA A 264 -24.14 15.50 -7.22
CA ALA A 264 -24.49 16.33 -6.07
C ALA A 264 -23.28 16.64 -5.16
N LEU A 265 -22.32 15.72 -5.07
CA LEU A 265 -21.13 15.84 -4.23
C LEU A 265 -19.85 16.12 -5.03
N ASN A 266 -20.00 16.44 -6.32
CA ASN A 266 -18.88 16.71 -7.24
C ASN A 266 -17.78 15.63 -7.18
N LEU A 267 -18.18 14.35 -7.19
CA LEU A 267 -17.27 13.21 -7.13
C LEU A 267 -16.58 12.99 -8.49
N VAL A 268 -15.26 12.88 -8.46
CA VAL A 268 -14.47 12.59 -9.67
C VAL A 268 -14.52 11.10 -10.00
N ASP A 269 -14.92 10.77 -11.24
CA ASP A 269 -15.00 9.38 -11.73
C ASP A 269 -14.39 9.15 -13.12
N LYS A 270 -13.52 10.07 -13.57
CA LYS A 270 -12.91 10.17 -14.91
C LYS A 270 -12.29 8.88 -15.46
N PHE A 271 -11.97 7.89 -14.61
CA PHE A 271 -11.22 6.70 -14.98
C PHE A 271 -11.86 5.36 -14.52
N GLN A 272 -13.13 5.34 -14.13
CA GLN A 272 -13.81 4.12 -13.66
C GLN A 272 -14.70 3.46 -14.74
N PRO A 273 -14.60 2.13 -14.98
CA PRO A 273 -13.61 1.17 -14.47
C PRO A 273 -12.29 1.19 -15.26
N VAL A 274 -11.16 1.07 -14.58
CA VAL A 274 -9.83 1.03 -15.21
C VAL A 274 -9.60 -0.27 -16.00
N ASP A 275 -9.08 -0.17 -17.23
CA ASP A 275 -8.64 -1.34 -18.00
C ASP A 275 -7.21 -1.76 -17.61
N LEU A 276 -7.08 -2.80 -16.78
CA LEU A 276 -5.79 -3.35 -16.35
C LEU A 276 -5.16 -4.34 -17.35
N LYS A 277 -5.69 -4.47 -18.58
CA LYS A 277 -5.20 -5.45 -19.57
C LYS A 277 -3.71 -5.33 -19.89
N GLU A 278 -3.17 -4.13 -19.93
CA GLU A 278 -1.76 -3.88 -20.25
C GLU A 278 -0.81 -4.48 -19.18
N TYR A 279 -1.31 -4.67 -17.97
CA TYR A 279 -0.58 -5.23 -16.83
C TYR A 279 -0.79 -6.75 -16.67
N ARG A 280 -1.38 -7.42 -17.66
CA ARG A 280 -1.56 -8.89 -17.67
C ARG A 280 -0.24 -9.66 -17.64
N SER A 281 0.88 -9.05 -18.01
CA SER A 281 2.21 -9.67 -17.89
C SER A 281 2.51 -10.14 -16.46
N VAL A 282 2.03 -9.41 -15.44
CA VAL A 282 2.15 -9.77 -14.01
C VAL A 282 1.57 -11.15 -13.72
N TYR A 283 0.44 -11.50 -14.34
CA TYR A 283 -0.18 -12.81 -14.22
C TYR A 283 0.83 -13.91 -14.59
N PHE A 284 1.48 -13.77 -15.74
CA PHE A 284 2.44 -14.77 -16.21
C PHE A 284 3.69 -14.84 -15.33
N VAL A 285 4.14 -13.72 -14.78
CA VAL A 285 5.28 -13.68 -13.84
C VAL A 285 4.93 -14.41 -12.54
N VAL A 286 3.82 -14.05 -11.89
CA VAL A 286 3.42 -14.63 -10.59
C VAL A 286 3.06 -16.11 -10.73
N TYR A 287 2.24 -16.48 -11.72
CA TYR A 287 1.94 -17.89 -11.95
C TYR A 287 3.14 -18.69 -12.47
N GLY A 288 4.08 -18.04 -13.16
CA GLY A 288 5.37 -18.64 -13.51
C GLY A 288 6.19 -18.99 -12.26
N ILE A 289 6.27 -18.07 -11.29
CA ILE A 289 6.90 -18.31 -9.99
C ILE A 289 6.19 -19.46 -9.25
N TYR A 290 4.86 -19.45 -9.19
CA TYR A 290 4.09 -20.55 -8.59
C TYR A 290 4.30 -21.87 -9.30
N PHE A 291 4.36 -21.90 -10.63
CA PHE A 291 4.65 -23.11 -11.39
C PHE A 291 6.04 -23.67 -11.04
N VAL A 292 7.06 -22.81 -10.98
CA VAL A 292 8.42 -23.22 -10.64
C VAL A 292 8.49 -23.76 -9.20
N ILE A 293 7.90 -23.06 -8.24
CA ILE A 293 7.99 -23.38 -6.82
C ILE A 293 7.04 -24.54 -6.42
N LEU A 294 5.84 -24.63 -6.98
CA LEU A 294 4.86 -25.63 -6.55
C LEU A 294 4.90 -26.91 -7.40
N LEU A 295 5.39 -26.84 -8.65
CA LEU A 295 5.39 -27.99 -9.55
C LEU A 295 6.80 -28.41 -9.95
N LEU A 296 7.59 -27.50 -10.53
CA LEU A 296 8.88 -27.85 -11.14
C LEU A 296 9.91 -28.32 -10.12
N ILE A 297 10.20 -27.50 -9.10
CA ILE A 297 11.18 -27.86 -8.07
C ILE A 297 10.72 -29.07 -7.25
N PRO A 298 9.46 -29.17 -6.79
CA PRO A 298 8.96 -30.37 -6.10
C PRO A 298 9.07 -31.64 -6.95
N TYR A 299 8.78 -31.56 -8.25
CA TYR A 299 8.97 -32.68 -9.16
C TYR A 299 10.42 -33.20 -9.10
N PHE A 300 11.40 -32.32 -9.22
CA PHE A 300 12.81 -32.73 -9.19
C PHE A 300 13.28 -33.20 -7.80
N MET A 301 12.80 -32.58 -6.74
CA MET A 301 13.20 -32.92 -5.37
C MET A 301 12.58 -34.21 -4.84
N PHE A 302 11.32 -34.49 -5.18
CA PHE A 302 10.56 -35.60 -4.60
C PHE A 302 10.31 -36.75 -5.60
N PHE A 303 9.97 -36.44 -6.85
CA PHE A 303 9.39 -37.41 -7.77
C PHE A 303 10.33 -37.89 -8.88
N HIS A 304 11.31 -37.09 -9.29
CA HIS A 304 12.19 -37.38 -10.43
C HIS A 304 12.91 -38.72 -10.33
N ARG A 305 13.46 -39.05 -9.16
CA ARG A 305 14.13 -40.35 -8.95
C ARG A 305 13.14 -41.53 -9.07
N THR A 306 11.93 -41.37 -8.56
CA THR A 306 10.87 -42.39 -8.63
C THR A 306 10.37 -42.57 -10.07
N VAL A 307 10.11 -41.47 -10.77
CA VAL A 307 9.68 -41.47 -12.17
C VAL A 307 10.76 -42.07 -13.09
N LYS A 308 12.03 -41.68 -12.92
CA LYS A 308 13.15 -42.28 -13.66
C LYS A 308 13.27 -43.80 -13.42
N LYS A 309 13.07 -44.26 -12.18
CA LYS A 309 13.06 -45.70 -11.86
C LYS A 309 11.91 -46.43 -12.57
N LEU A 310 10.70 -45.87 -12.55
CA LEU A 310 9.54 -46.44 -13.24
C LEU A 310 9.74 -46.50 -14.76
N ILE A 311 10.25 -45.43 -15.37
CA ILE A 311 10.55 -45.40 -16.82
C ILE A 311 11.65 -46.40 -17.17
N ARG A 312 12.67 -46.57 -16.32
CA ARG A 312 13.74 -47.56 -16.55
C ARG A 312 13.22 -49.00 -16.44
N ASN A 313 12.33 -49.27 -15.49
CA ASN A 313 11.75 -50.59 -15.27
C ASN A 313 10.65 -50.95 -16.29
N GLY A 314 10.03 -49.96 -16.93
CA GLY A 314 9.04 -50.14 -18.00
C GLY A 314 9.62 -50.19 -19.41
N ARG A 315 10.94 -49.99 -19.57
CA ARG A 315 11.61 -50.28 -20.84
C ARG A 315 11.82 -51.80 -20.91
N PRO A 316 11.41 -52.47 -22.00
CA PRO A 316 11.84 -53.86 -22.20
C PRO A 316 13.36 -53.86 -22.12
N GLU A 317 13.92 -54.84 -21.40
CA GLU A 317 15.35 -55.08 -21.38
C GLU A 317 15.82 -54.95 -22.83
N LYS A 318 16.63 -53.93 -23.12
CA LYS A 318 17.39 -53.92 -24.37
C LYS A 318 18.13 -55.24 -24.33
N ALA A 319 17.71 -56.15 -25.21
CA ALA A 319 18.32 -57.45 -25.38
C ALA A 319 19.82 -57.28 -25.23
N THR A 320 20.37 -58.00 -24.26
CA THR A 320 21.80 -58.23 -24.04
C THR A 320 22.36 -58.96 -25.26
N ASN A 321 22.35 -58.31 -26.42
CA ASN A 321 23.05 -58.75 -27.60
C ASN A 321 24.24 -57.80 -27.77
N GLY A 322 25.38 -58.24 -27.23
CA GLY A 322 26.73 -57.79 -27.56
C GLY A 322 26.94 -56.28 -27.64
N LEU A 323 27.40 -55.67 -26.54
CA LEU A 323 28.21 -54.47 -26.66
C LEU A 323 29.49 -54.86 -27.44
N PRO A 324 29.86 -54.18 -28.54
CA PRO A 324 31.15 -54.42 -29.18
C PRO A 324 32.27 -54.09 -28.18
N GLU A 325 33.37 -54.86 -28.22
CA GLU A 325 34.50 -54.84 -27.26
C GLU A 325 35.17 -53.46 -27.04
N ASN A 326 34.75 -52.41 -27.75
CA ASN A 326 35.27 -51.04 -27.63
C ASN A 326 34.21 -50.01 -27.17
N TYR A 327 33.44 -50.33 -26.13
CA TYR A 327 32.62 -49.31 -25.46
C TYR A 327 33.45 -48.59 -24.38
N THR A 328 34.00 -47.42 -24.71
CA THR A 328 34.49 -46.48 -23.69
C THR A 328 33.29 -45.76 -23.06
N PRO A 329 33.10 -45.85 -21.73
CA PRO A 329 32.08 -45.07 -21.04
C PRO A 329 32.30 -43.59 -21.31
N ARG A 330 31.29 -42.85 -21.77
CA ARG A 330 31.35 -41.39 -21.76
C ARG A 330 31.40 -40.94 -20.30
N GLU A 331 32.40 -40.13 -19.97
CA GLU A 331 32.51 -39.47 -18.66
C GLU A 331 31.18 -38.75 -18.35
N GLN A 332 30.56 -39.14 -17.24
CA GLN A 332 29.47 -38.37 -16.67
C GLN A 332 30.07 -37.12 -16.04
N ILE A 333 29.65 -35.96 -16.51
CA ILE A 333 30.12 -34.64 -16.05
C ILE A 333 29.70 -34.37 -14.58
N PHE A 334 28.79 -35.18 -14.01
CA PHE A 334 28.42 -35.11 -12.60
C PHE A 334 28.36 -36.52 -12.01
N SER A 335 29.38 -36.89 -11.23
CA SER A 335 29.36 -38.09 -10.39
C SER A 335 28.78 -37.75 -9.03
N ASP A 336 27.49 -38.02 -8.83
CA ASP A 336 26.98 -38.27 -7.49
C ASP A 336 27.47 -39.66 -7.09
N ILE A 337 28.65 -39.72 -6.47
CA ILE A 337 29.15 -40.96 -5.87
C ILE A 337 28.23 -41.28 -4.68
N ASP A 338 27.45 -42.35 -4.78
CA ASP A 338 26.77 -42.95 -3.63
C ASP A 338 27.83 -43.59 -2.71
N GLU A 339 28.05 -43.01 -1.53
CA GLU A 339 28.99 -43.52 -0.50
C GLU A 339 28.72 -44.97 -0.07
N GLU A 340 27.55 -45.54 -0.38
CA GLU A 340 27.22 -46.93 -0.09
C GLU A 340 27.89 -47.96 -1.04
N GLU A 341 28.31 -47.56 -2.26
CA GLU A 341 29.06 -48.47 -3.15
C GLU A 341 30.55 -48.56 -2.81
N LEU A 342 31.14 -47.48 -2.24
CA LEU A 342 32.54 -47.48 -1.80
C LEU A 342 32.77 -48.47 -0.63
N LYS A 343 31.82 -48.58 0.31
CA LYS A 343 31.94 -49.49 1.46
C LYS A 343 31.84 -50.98 1.12
N LYS A 344 31.38 -51.34 -0.09
CA LYS A 344 31.34 -52.75 -0.53
C LYS A 344 32.64 -53.20 -1.23
N LYS A 345 33.50 -52.29 -1.65
CA LYS A 345 34.78 -52.64 -2.29
C LYS A 345 35.92 -52.90 -1.30
N ASP A 346 35.83 -52.41 -0.06
CA ASP A 346 36.88 -52.61 0.97
C ASP A 346 36.67 -53.87 1.84
N LYS A 347 35.75 -54.77 1.48
CA LYS A 347 35.54 -56.07 2.15
C LYS A 347 35.76 -57.26 1.22
N LYS A 348 36.83 -57.24 0.44
CA LYS A 348 37.31 -58.44 -0.26
C LYS A 348 38.80 -58.65 -0.07
#